data_AF-A0A844FB96-F1
#
_entry.id   AF-A0A844FB96-F1
#
_cell.length_a   1.000
_cell.length_b   1.000
_cell.length_c   1.000
_cell.angle_alpha   90.00
_cell.angle_beta   90.00
_cell.angle_gamma   90.00
#
_symmetry.space_group_name_H-M   'P 1'
#
loop_
_entity.id
_entity.type
_entity.pdbx_description
1 polymer ?
#
loop_
_entity_poly.entity_id
_entity_poly.type
_entity_poly.pdbx_seq_one_letter_code
_entity_poly.pdbx_strand_id
1 'polypeptide(L)'
;METSRKTTDELLELLKQKKSFDEYLQEGPEFVDMGLPQYLEEVMKMKGLKKADVIRKSQLDRIYAYQIFSGTRKPNRDKLLALGFGMELSIEEMQKMLKISEYPILYVKNKRDSIILFGLKKKASLSAVNELLYEMHENIIE
;
A
#
# COMPACT_ATOMS: atom_id res chain seq x y z
N MET A 1 -0.49 16.35 22.49
CA MET A 1 -1.92 16.56 22.19
C MET A 1 -2.28 15.50 21.16
N GLU A 2 -3.12 14.53 21.50
CA GLU A 2 -3.61 13.54 20.55
C GLU A 2 -4.51 14.23 19.53
N THR A 3 -3.98 14.54 18.35
CA THR A 3 -4.79 14.90 17.20
C THR A 3 -5.48 13.62 16.71
N SER A 4 -6.76 13.46 17.07
CA SER A 4 -7.61 12.43 16.48
C SER A 4 -7.61 12.62 14.95
N ARG A 5 -7.05 11.65 14.22
CA ARG A 5 -7.03 11.68 12.75
C ARG A 5 -8.45 11.53 12.23
N LYS A 6 -8.95 12.56 11.54
CA LYS A 6 -10.24 12.51 10.84
C LYS A 6 -10.20 11.41 9.76
N THR A 7 -11.27 10.63 9.70
CA THR A 7 -11.52 9.62 8.67
C THR A 7 -11.78 10.27 7.31
N THR A 8 -11.72 9.47 6.24
CA THR A 8 -12.06 9.95 4.88
C THR A 8 -13.47 10.52 4.81
N ASP A 9 -14.43 9.90 5.49
CA ASP A 9 -15.82 10.35 5.50
C ASP A 9 -15.97 11.68 6.26
N GLU A 10 -15.29 11.83 7.41
CA GLU A 10 -15.29 13.09 8.16
C GLU A 10 -14.63 14.23 7.38
N LEU A 11 -13.53 13.95 6.69
CA LEU A 11 -12.87 14.94 5.84
C LEU A 11 -13.73 15.32 4.64
N LEU A 12 -14.46 14.36 4.07
CA LEU A 12 -15.36 14.62 2.96
C LEU A 12 -16.58 15.45 3.40
N GLU A 13 -17.15 15.15 4.57
CA GLU A 13 -18.23 15.96 5.14
C GLU A 13 -17.74 17.37 5.48
N LEU A 14 -16.53 17.51 6.05
CA LEU A 14 -15.92 18.81 6.29
C LEU A 14 -15.74 19.59 4.96
N LEU A 15 -15.20 18.95 3.93
CA LEU A 15 -15.00 19.54 2.61
C LEU A 15 -16.32 20.06 2.01
N LYS A 16 -17.43 19.32 2.19
CA LYS A 16 -18.77 19.74 1.73
C LYS A 16 -19.34 20.92 2.51
N GLN A 17 -18.99 21.05 3.79
CA GLN A 17 -19.54 22.06 4.69
C GLN A 17 -18.84 23.42 4.58
N LYS A 18 -17.55 23.44 4.23
CA LYS A 18 -16.78 24.69 4.19
C LYS A 18 -17.12 25.55 2.97
N LYS A 19 -17.10 26.86 3.16
CA LYS A 19 -17.47 27.83 2.11
C LYS A 19 -16.29 28.22 1.23
N SER A 20 -15.07 27.97 1.71
CA SER A 20 -13.83 28.21 0.99
C SER A 20 -12.81 27.09 1.26
N PHE A 21 -11.82 26.99 0.38
CA PHE A 21 -10.73 26.04 0.56
C PHE A 21 -9.84 26.43 1.75
N ASP A 22 -9.66 27.72 2.04
CA ASP A 22 -8.89 28.18 3.20
C ASP A 22 -9.52 27.75 4.54
N GLU A 23 -10.85 27.82 4.66
CA GLU A 23 -11.58 27.30 5.83
C GLU A 23 -11.41 25.79 5.97
N TYR A 24 -11.34 25.06 4.85
CA TYR A 24 -11.05 23.63 4.85
C TYR A 24 -9.61 23.35 5.27
N LEU A 25 -8.61 24.14 4.85
CA LEU A 25 -7.21 23.94 5.25
C LEU A 25 -6.97 24.16 6.75
N GLN A 26 -7.69 25.08 7.39
CA GLN A 26 -7.53 25.39 8.81
C GLN A 26 -8.04 24.27 9.73
N GLU A 27 -9.09 23.57 9.34
CA GLU A 27 -9.72 22.50 10.14
C GLU A 27 -9.54 21.09 9.54
N GLY A 28 -9.01 21.03 8.33
CA GLY A 28 -8.94 19.85 7.49
C GLY A 28 -7.77 18.93 7.82
N PRO A 29 -7.31 18.15 6.83
CA PRO A 29 -6.38 17.06 7.08
C PRO A 29 -4.95 17.54 7.23
N GLU A 30 -4.16 16.77 7.99
CA GLU A 30 -2.74 16.63 7.69
C GLU A 30 -2.64 15.97 6.31
N PHE A 31 -2.11 16.69 5.32
CA PHE A 31 -1.82 16.10 4.02
C PHE A 31 -0.78 14.98 4.17
N VAL A 32 -0.89 13.97 3.33
CA VAL A 32 0.08 12.88 3.29
C VAL A 32 1.40 13.44 2.77
N ASP A 33 2.30 13.82 3.68
CA ASP A 33 3.62 14.38 3.34
C ASP A 33 4.71 13.29 3.22
N MET A 34 4.31 12.03 3.34
CA MET A 34 5.19 10.87 3.29
C MET A 34 5.12 10.20 1.92
N GLY A 35 6.24 10.20 1.20
CA GLY A 35 6.37 9.46 -0.06
C GLY A 35 6.58 7.96 0.14
N LEU A 36 6.40 7.20 -0.95
CA LEU A 36 6.60 5.75 -0.96
C LEU A 36 8.00 5.34 -0.47
N PRO A 37 9.13 5.93 -0.93
CA PRO A 37 10.47 5.55 -0.46
C PRO A 37 10.64 5.68 1.06
N GLN A 38 10.12 6.77 1.63
CA GLN A 38 10.16 7.04 3.07
C GLN A 38 9.37 5.97 3.83
N TYR A 39 8.14 5.67 3.36
CA TYR A 39 7.30 4.65 3.97
C TYR A 39 7.95 3.25 3.91
N LEU A 40 8.55 2.88 2.79
CA LEU A 40 9.24 1.59 2.64
C LEU A 40 10.41 1.46 3.62
N GLU A 41 11.21 2.51 3.76
CA GLU A 41 12.35 2.53 4.69
C GLU A 41 11.91 2.44 6.16
N GLU A 42 10.83 3.13 6.54
CA GLU A 42 10.25 3.02 7.88
C GLU A 42 9.79 1.59 8.19
N VAL A 43 9.02 0.99 7.29
CA VAL A 43 8.54 -0.39 7.50
C VAL A 43 9.69 -1.38 7.56
N MET A 44 10.69 -1.22 6.69
CA MET A 44 11.91 -2.05 6.74
C MET A 44 12.62 -1.95 8.09
N LYS A 45 12.80 -0.74 8.63
CA LYS A 45 13.42 -0.53 9.95
C LYS A 45 12.60 -1.13 11.07
N MET A 46 11.29 -0.87 11.10
CA MET A 46 10.39 -1.39 12.13
C MET A 46 10.37 -2.92 12.17
N LYS A 47 10.45 -3.57 11.01
CA LYS A 47 10.40 -5.04 10.89
C LYS A 47 11.78 -5.70 10.83
N GLY A 48 12.88 -4.94 10.84
CA GLY A 48 14.24 -5.47 10.69
C GLY A 48 14.49 -6.18 9.35
N LEU A 49 13.82 -5.74 8.28
CA LEU A 49 13.91 -6.38 6.97
C LEU A 49 15.20 -6.02 6.24
N LYS A 50 15.80 -6.99 5.57
CA LYS A 50 16.92 -6.76 4.65
C LYS A 50 16.40 -6.51 3.24
N LYS A 51 16.89 -5.46 2.58
CA LYS A 51 16.46 -5.05 1.24
C LYS A 51 16.55 -6.20 0.22
N ALA A 52 17.63 -6.98 0.28
CA ALA A 52 17.84 -8.13 -0.60
C ALA A 52 16.79 -9.24 -0.41
N ASP A 53 16.34 -9.47 0.83
CA ASP A 53 15.30 -10.47 1.10
C ASP A 53 13.95 -10.01 0.60
N VAL A 54 13.63 -8.73 0.79
CA VAL A 54 12.40 -8.11 0.26
C VAL A 54 12.33 -8.24 -1.25
N ILE A 55 13.40 -7.84 -1.96
CA ILE A 55 13.48 -7.91 -3.42
C ILE A 55 13.31 -9.35 -3.93
N ARG A 56 13.97 -10.32 -3.27
CA ARG A 56 13.84 -11.74 -3.63
C ARG A 56 12.41 -12.24 -3.44
N LYS A 57 11.79 -11.92 -2.30
CA LYS A 57 10.43 -12.38 -1.97
C LYS A 57 9.35 -11.69 -2.81
N SER A 58 9.60 -10.47 -3.28
CA SER A 58 8.68 -9.73 -4.15
C SER A 58 8.72 -10.17 -5.60
N GLN A 59 9.68 -11.02 -6.00
CA GLN A 59 9.86 -11.51 -7.39
C GLN A 59 10.00 -10.39 -8.43
N LEU A 60 10.40 -9.20 -7.98
CA LEU A 60 10.63 -8.06 -8.86
C LEU A 60 12.02 -8.17 -9.45
N ASP A 61 12.19 -7.65 -10.67
CA ASP A 61 13.52 -7.40 -11.18
C ASP A 61 14.31 -6.55 -10.17
N ARG A 62 15.57 -6.95 -9.95
CA ARG A 62 16.41 -6.35 -8.91
C ARG A 62 16.60 -4.86 -9.17
N ILE A 63 16.92 -4.47 -10.42
CA ILE A 63 17.17 -3.06 -10.78
C ILE A 63 15.88 -2.26 -10.58
N TYR A 64 14.76 -2.79 -11.07
CA TYR A 64 13.45 -2.16 -10.90
C TYR A 64 13.11 -1.92 -9.42
N ALA A 65 13.30 -2.92 -8.56
CA ALA A 65 13.00 -2.79 -7.13
C ALA A 65 13.91 -1.75 -6.45
N TYR A 66 15.21 -1.71 -6.75
CA TYR A 66 16.10 -0.65 -6.25
C TYR A 66 15.63 0.74 -6.68
N GLN A 67 15.15 0.89 -7.92
CA GLN A 67 14.61 2.17 -8.41
C GLN A 67 13.32 2.60 -7.69
N ILE A 68 12.50 1.66 -7.21
CA ILE A 68 11.36 1.98 -6.33
C ILE A 68 11.86 2.49 -4.99
N PHE A 69 12.81 1.78 -4.36
CA PHE A 69 13.37 2.17 -3.05
C PHE A 69 14.09 3.52 -3.09
N SER A 70 14.68 3.91 -4.22
CA SER A 70 15.31 5.23 -4.40
C SER A 70 14.32 6.32 -4.83
N GLY A 71 13.06 5.98 -5.13
CA GLY A 71 12.06 6.91 -5.64
C GLY A 71 12.23 7.32 -7.10
N THR A 72 13.19 6.74 -7.82
CA THR A 72 13.45 7.06 -9.23
C THR A 72 12.48 6.35 -10.18
N ARG A 73 11.62 5.46 -9.69
CA ARG A 73 10.59 4.75 -10.46
C ARG A 73 9.28 4.68 -9.67
N LYS A 74 8.17 5.12 -10.28
CA LYS A 74 6.82 4.90 -9.77
C LYS A 74 6.34 3.49 -10.18
N PRO A 75 6.16 2.54 -9.25
CA PRO A 75 5.60 1.23 -9.56
C PRO A 75 4.12 1.31 -9.91
N ASN A 76 3.63 0.39 -10.76
CA ASN A 76 2.19 0.19 -10.90
C ASN A 76 1.61 -0.55 -9.67
N ARG A 77 0.28 -0.69 -9.59
CA ARG A 77 -0.39 -1.34 -8.46
C ARG A 77 0.10 -2.77 -8.20
N ASP A 78 0.28 -3.58 -9.24
CA ASP A 78 0.71 -4.97 -9.08
C ASP A 78 2.16 -5.08 -8.57
N LYS A 79 3.06 -4.23 -9.07
CA LYS A 79 4.43 -4.14 -8.54
C LYS A 79 4.46 -3.70 -7.08
N LEU A 80 3.52 -2.84 -6.65
CA LEU A 80 3.34 -2.50 -5.23
C LEU A 80 2.82 -3.68 -4.42
N LEU A 81 1.82 -4.40 -4.90
CA LEU A 81 1.30 -5.59 -4.24
C LEU A 81 2.42 -6.64 -4.07
N ALA A 82 3.18 -6.91 -5.13
CA ALA A 82 4.33 -7.81 -5.11
C ALA A 82 5.37 -7.37 -4.06
N LEU A 83 5.71 -6.08 -4.04
CA LEU A 83 6.62 -5.53 -3.03
C LEU A 83 6.08 -5.69 -1.61
N GLY A 84 4.79 -5.45 -1.39
CA GLY A 84 4.15 -5.60 -0.09
C GLY A 84 4.13 -7.06 0.40
N PHE A 85 3.95 -8.04 -0.48
CA PHE A 85 4.16 -9.45 -0.13
C PHE A 85 5.63 -9.73 0.20
N GLY A 86 6.57 -9.15 -0.55
CA GLY A 86 8.01 -9.27 -0.25
C GLY A 86 8.41 -8.69 1.11
N MET A 87 7.68 -7.68 1.58
CA MET A 87 7.85 -7.04 2.88
C MET A 87 6.99 -7.65 4.00
N GLU A 88 6.20 -8.68 3.70
CA GLU A 88 5.28 -9.31 4.65
C GLU A 88 4.37 -8.27 5.34
N LEU A 89 3.76 -7.39 4.54
CA LEU A 89 2.87 -6.36 5.05
C LEU A 89 1.58 -6.95 5.64
N SER A 90 1.08 -6.31 6.71
CA SER A 90 -0.29 -6.51 7.17
C SER A 90 -1.28 -5.88 6.18
N ILE A 91 -2.58 -6.14 6.39
CA ILE A 91 -3.63 -5.49 5.59
C ILE A 91 -3.55 -3.98 5.74
N GLU A 92 -3.39 -3.48 6.96
CA GLU A 92 -3.32 -2.06 7.28
C GLU A 92 -2.10 -1.41 6.61
N GLU A 93 -0.94 -2.07 6.66
CA GLU A 93 0.29 -1.60 6.03
C GLU A 93 0.19 -1.59 4.50
N MET A 94 -0.42 -2.61 3.90
CA MET A 94 -0.67 -2.66 2.46
C MET A 94 -1.65 -1.56 2.03
N GLN A 95 -2.75 -1.38 2.75
CA GLN A 95 -3.73 -0.33 2.46
C GLN A 95 -3.11 1.06 2.59
N LYS A 96 -2.27 1.28 3.60
CA LYS A 96 -1.51 2.53 3.75
C LYS A 96 -0.54 2.74 2.58
N MET A 97 0.18 1.70 2.15
CA MET A 97 1.09 1.78 1.00
C MET A 97 0.35 2.16 -0.30
N LEU A 98 -0.82 1.55 -0.54
CA LEU A 98 -1.65 1.86 -1.71
C LEU A 98 -2.15 3.31 -1.67
N LYS A 99 -2.61 3.78 -0.51
CA LYS A 99 -3.04 5.19 -0.32
C LYS A 99 -1.93 6.19 -0.58
N ILE A 100 -0.75 5.98 0.03
CA ILE A 100 0.43 6.85 -0.17
C ILE A 100 0.88 6.86 -1.63
N SER A 101 0.69 5.75 -2.34
CA SER A 101 1.04 5.61 -3.76
C SER A 101 -0.08 6.01 -4.71
N GLU A 102 -1.19 6.56 -4.20
CA GLU A 102 -2.36 7.02 -4.96
C GLU A 102 -3.07 5.91 -5.75
N TYR A 103 -2.99 4.67 -5.29
CA TYR A 103 -3.70 3.53 -5.89
C TYR A 103 -4.98 3.18 -5.12
N PRO A 104 -6.00 2.66 -5.81
CA PRO A 104 -7.19 2.12 -5.15
C PRO A 104 -6.81 1.06 -4.10
N ILE A 105 -7.33 1.25 -2.90
CA ILE A 105 -7.25 0.27 -1.81
C ILE A 105 -7.84 -1.08 -2.24
N LEU A 106 -7.41 -2.15 -1.58
CA LEU A 106 -7.99 -3.47 -1.77
C LEU A 106 -9.46 -3.47 -1.31
N TYR A 107 -10.38 -3.74 -2.23
CA TYR A 107 -11.81 -3.75 -1.94
C TYR A 107 -12.32 -5.18 -1.77
N VAL A 108 -12.79 -5.52 -0.57
CA VAL A 108 -13.17 -6.92 -0.22
C VAL A 108 -14.26 -7.52 -1.11
N LYS A 109 -15.13 -6.72 -1.75
CA LYS A 109 -16.15 -7.25 -2.68
C LYS A 109 -15.61 -7.51 -4.09
N ASN A 110 -14.43 -6.99 -4.43
CA ASN A 110 -13.74 -7.38 -5.65
C ASN A 110 -13.05 -8.74 -5.41
N LYS A 111 -13.32 -9.73 -6.27
CA LYS A 111 -12.86 -11.11 -6.07
C LYS A 111 -11.34 -11.21 -5.98
N ARG A 112 -10.61 -10.60 -6.92
CA ARG A 112 -9.14 -10.55 -6.91
C ARG A 112 -8.60 -9.93 -5.62
N ASP A 113 -9.10 -8.75 -5.25
CA ASP A 113 -8.67 -8.06 -4.04
C ASP A 113 -9.00 -8.86 -2.77
N SER A 114 -10.12 -9.60 -2.75
CA SER A 114 -10.49 -10.47 -1.63
C SER A 114 -9.49 -11.62 -1.41
N ILE A 115 -8.97 -12.19 -2.51
CA ILE A 115 -7.93 -13.23 -2.49
C ILE A 115 -6.62 -12.64 -1.97
N ILE A 116 -6.25 -11.44 -2.43
CA ILE A 116 -5.05 -10.73 -1.98
C ILE A 116 -5.13 -10.43 -0.48
N LEU A 117 -6.27 -9.91 0.00
CA LEU A 117 -6.52 -9.66 1.43
C LEU A 117 -6.43 -10.94 2.26
N PHE A 118 -6.96 -12.05 1.74
CA PHE A 118 -6.86 -13.35 2.39
C PHE A 118 -5.40 -13.83 2.48
N GLY A 119 -4.63 -13.67 1.41
CA GLY A 119 -3.20 -13.97 1.38
C GLY A 119 -2.40 -13.18 2.41
N LEU A 120 -2.65 -11.87 2.51
CA LEU A 120 -2.03 -10.99 3.52
C LEU A 120 -2.38 -11.45 4.95
N LYS A 121 -3.66 -11.74 5.21
CA LYS A 121 -4.13 -12.25 6.52
C LYS A 121 -3.43 -13.56 6.91
N LYS A 122 -3.18 -14.44 5.94
CA LYS A 122 -2.52 -15.74 6.15
C LYS A 122 -0.99 -15.65 6.16
N LYS A 123 -0.41 -14.46 5.93
CA LYS A 123 1.03 -14.26 5.73
C LYS A 123 1.59 -15.19 4.64
N ALA A 124 0.81 -15.41 3.58
CA ALA A 124 1.20 -16.25 2.46
C ALA A 124 2.31 -15.60 1.63
N SER A 125 3.11 -16.42 0.95
CA SER A 125 4.10 -15.92 -0.02
C SER A 125 3.40 -15.40 -1.28
N LEU A 126 4.08 -14.50 -2.02
CA LEU A 126 3.58 -14.02 -3.31
C LEU A 126 3.27 -15.17 -4.28
N SER A 127 4.12 -16.20 -4.33
CA SER A 127 3.89 -17.38 -5.18
C SER A 127 2.60 -18.11 -4.82
N ALA A 128 2.34 -18.35 -3.53
CA ALA A 128 1.13 -19.04 -3.09
C ALA A 128 -0.14 -18.22 -3.37
N VAL A 129 -0.05 -16.88 -3.26
CA VAL A 129 -1.17 -16.00 -3.62
C VAL A 129 -1.39 -15.97 -5.13
N ASN A 130 -0.32 -15.95 -5.94
CA ASN A 130 -0.42 -16.04 -7.39
C ASN A 130 -0.99 -17.38 -7.86
N GLU A 131 -0.65 -18.48 -7.20
CA GLU A 131 -1.24 -19.80 -7.44
C GLU A 131 -2.75 -19.79 -7.17
N LEU A 132 -3.18 -19.28 -6.00
CA LEU A 132 -4.60 -19.16 -5.68
C LEU A 132 -5.36 -18.21 -6.63
N LEU A 133 -4.74 -17.09 -7.03
CA LEU A 133 -5.33 -16.18 -8.03
C LEU A 133 -5.55 -16.92 -9.36
N TYR A 134 -4.56 -17.68 -9.80
CA TYR A 134 -4.64 -18.46 -11.03
C TYR A 134 -5.72 -19.56 -10.95
N GLU A 135 -5.76 -20.34 -9.86
CA GLU A 135 -6.78 -21.37 -9.61
C GLU A 135 -8.21 -20.79 -9.63
N MET A 136 -8.36 -19.55 -9.15
CA MET A 136 -9.63 -18.85 -9.10
C MET A 136 -9.94 -18.07 -10.39
N HIS A 137 -9.14 -18.22 -11.46
CA HIS A 137 -9.29 -17.51 -12.74
C HIS A 137 -9.22 -15.98 -12.63
N GLU A 138 -8.40 -15.47 -11.72
CA GLU A 138 -8.08 -14.05 -11.60
C GLU A 138 -6.68 -13.75 -12.14
N ASN A 139 -6.44 -12.50 -12.54
CA ASN A 139 -5.09 -12.08 -12.95
C ASN A 139 -4.12 -12.18 -11.77
N ILE A 140 -2.98 -12.83 -11.98
CA ILE A 140 -1.90 -12.90 -10.99
C ILE A 140 -1.30 -11.52 -10.73
N ILE A 141 -0.51 -11.39 -9.67
CA ILE A 141 0.27 -10.19 -9.39
C ILE A 141 1.60 -10.30 -10.16
N GLU A 142 1.79 -9.41 -11.14
CA GLU A 142 3.00 -9.34 -11.96
C GLU A 142 3.99 -8.27 -11.51
#